data_AF-A0A921HXM3-F1
#
_entry.id   AF-A0A921HXM3-F1
#
_cell.length_a   1.000
_cell.length_b   1.000
_cell.length_c   1.000
_cell.angle_alpha   90.00
_cell.angle_beta   90.00
_cell.angle_gamma   90.00
#
_symmetry.space_group_name_H-M   'P 1'
#
loop_
_entity.id
_entity.type
_entity.pdbx_description
1 polymer ?
#
loop_
_entity_poly.entity_id
_entity_poly.type
_entity_poly.pdbx_seq_one_letter_code
_entity_poly.pdbx_strand_id
1 'polypeptide(L)'
;KSLSELDATRGQIIVMEVQTGTIKASAGTEIKPQESGLVRTASLLAALETKTIELSDTIDVGNGVFAIDEDTLFDHNWRKGGYGKMTLQQGFGASSNIVICQSAIKTFKDASTFAKVLSKYGYQVKDTSLVCNPSGYGILTTPLQNLTFYNAIAQGTISDKETVNNIKHALEYSVTNGLGQLAISDMVNIAGATGTIQQPNGEYTTEFCGYFPAEAPQYSVIVTINMKEGTINSGAMAGEIFRQIAEILTMGESPDVEGLTFWTADTILRANRPLVTLMDSLYRYVYADSLCSLTFEKDLKWMNEYRNQLCRYYDKYQLGTDTLSPYAKADAVIEASRKLWELDSDGSTMGMNVKNGIEYTRLAFQQFNEYAQLSDLCKTSSQKVLLRNEITAWLALKDLLSNIYSDYIYLKYWGGSITGPILSKGENEILESHISLNRKERMILNDKYDSGDNKGVYIECAQYLLFNCSRLALKKYCSADENDESYQQLIDDAQLKLSMLPLILNKWIASYEAWANEMDTYYYFKNVSDKIVGNTLIELSKLISSI
;
A
#
# COMPACT_ATOMS: atom_id res chain seq x y z
N LYS A 1 7.43 -17.34 -1.88
CA LYS A 1 7.69 -18.65 -2.50
C LYS A 1 8.88 -19.26 -1.80
N SER A 2 8.86 -20.56 -1.49
CA SER A 2 10.04 -21.25 -0.94
C SER A 2 11.11 -21.44 -2.02
N LEU A 3 12.40 -21.53 -1.66
CA LEU A 3 13.48 -21.79 -2.65
C LEU A 3 13.28 -23.13 -3.38
N SER A 4 12.63 -24.10 -2.73
CA SER A 4 12.24 -25.40 -3.31
C SER A 4 11.15 -25.30 -4.38
N GLU A 5 10.24 -24.32 -4.30
CA GLU A 5 9.25 -24.06 -5.38
C GLU A 5 9.89 -23.48 -6.64
N LEU A 6 11.14 -23.02 -6.54
CA LEU A 6 11.85 -22.32 -7.61
C LEU A 6 12.96 -23.19 -8.24
N ASP A 7 13.10 -24.45 -7.80
CA ASP A 7 14.24 -25.34 -8.14
C ASP A 7 15.61 -24.64 -7.95
N ALA A 8 15.69 -23.72 -6.99
CA ALA A 8 16.88 -22.93 -6.70
C ALA A 8 17.81 -23.68 -5.74
N THR A 9 19.12 -23.64 -6.01
CA THR A 9 20.13 -24.20 -5.11
C THR A 9 20.42 -23.24 -3.96
N ARG A 10 20.43 -21.93 -4.24
CA ARG A 10 20.64 -20.85 -3.27
C ARG A 10 19.87 -19.61 -3.70
N GLY A 11 19.51 -18.77 -2.74
CA GLY A 11 18.99 -17.44 -3.03
C GLY A 11 19.25 -16.49 -1.87
N GLN A 12 19.46 -15.22 -2.19
CA GLN A 12 19.67 -14.15 -1.23
C GLN A 12 18.88 -12.91 -1.66
N ILE A 13 18.21 -12.29 -0.69
CA ILE A 13 17.50 -11.03 -0.86
C ILE A 13 18.03 -10.07 0.19
N ILE A 14 18.33 -8.84 -0.20
CA ILE A 14 18.74 -7.78 0.73
C ILE A 14 17.95 -6.51 0.39
N VAL A 15 17.34 -5.91 1.42
CA VAL A 15 16.62 -4.64 1.35
C VAL A 15 17.40 -3.60 2.13
N MET A 16 17.69 -2.46 1.50
CA MET A 16 18.44 -1.35 2.07
C MET A 16 17.62 -0.06 1.97
N GLU A 17 17.63 0.73 3.04
CA GLU A 17 17.09 2.09 3.04
C GLU A 17 18.05 3.03 2.32
N VAL A 18 17.57 3.74 1.30
CA VAL A 18 18.45 4.50 0.39
C VAL A 18 19.22 5.58 1.12
N GLN A 19 18.57 6.35 1.99
CA GLN A 19 19.20 7.52 2.59
C GLN A 19 20.23 7.20 3.67
N THR A 20 20.02 6.11 4.40
CA THR A 20 20.89 5.73 5.51
C THR A 20 21.91 4.66 5.10
N GLY A 21 21.65 3.92 4.02
CA GLY A 21 22.39 2.71 3.67
C GLY A 21 22.15 1.56 4.65
N THR A 22 21.18 1.68 5.55
CA THR A 22 20.89 0.66 6.57
C THR A 22 20.17 -0.52 5.94
N ILE A 23 20.64 -1.73 6.22
CA ILE A 23 19.96 -2.97 5.81
C ILE A 23 18.70 -3.12 6.67
N LYS A 24 17.53 -3.05 6.03
CA LYS A 24 16.22 -3.22 6.69
C LYS A 24 15.82 -4.68 6.80
N ALA A 25 16.20 -5.49 5.81
CA ALA A 25 15.94 -6.93 5.79
C ALA A 25 17.00 -7.66 4.98
N SER A 26 17.30 -8.90 5.38
CA SER A 26 18.12 -9.83 4.63
C SER A 26 17.54 -11.23 4.81
N ALA A 27 17.37 -11.96 3.73
CA ALA A 27 16.76 -13.29 3.73
C ALA A 27 17.48 -14.24 2.77
N GLY A 28 17.46 -15.53 3.09
CA GLY A 28 18.08 -16.58 2.29
C GLY A 28 19.51 -16.94 2.73
N THR A 29 20.22 -17.66 1.88
CA THR A 29 21.59 -18.11 2.15
C THR A 29 22.56 -17.06 1.66
N GLU A 30 23.47 -16.61 2.52
CA GLU A 30 24.54 -15.69 2.12
C GLU A 30 25.32 -16.26 0.93
N ILE A 31 25.38 -15.49 -0.15
CA ILE A 31 26.08 -15.86 -1.38
C ILE A 31 27.51 -15.31 -1.31
N LYS A 32 28.48 -16.21 -1.43
CA LYS A 32 29.90 -15.87 -1.49
C LYS A 32 30.21 -15.14 -2.81
N PRO A 33 31.33 -14.41 -2.91
CA PRO A 33 31.72 -13.74 -4.15
C PRO A 33 31.64 -14.66 -5.37
N GLN A 34 30.85 -14.27 -6.36
CA GLN A 34 30.64 -14.99 -7.61
C GLN A 34 30.54 -14.01 -8.78
N GLU A 35 30.62 -14.50 -10.02
CA GLU A 35 30.46 -13.64 -11.19
C GLU A 35 29.03 -13.09 -11.24
N SER A 36 28.85 -11.86 -11.72
CA SER A 36 27.54 -11.20 -11.75
C SER A 36 27.30 -10.46 -13.06
N GLY A 37 26.14 -10.71 -13.66
CA GLY A 37 25.69 -10.00 -14.85
C GLY A 37 25.35 -8.52 -14.59
N LEU A 38 25.23 -8.10 -13.33
CA LEU A 38 24.92 -6.71 -12.93
C LEU A 38 26.12 -5.76 -13.12
N VAL A 39 27.33 -6.29 -13.33
CA VAL A 39 28.55 -5.51 -13.64
C VAL A 39 28.39 -4.68 -14.93
N ARG A 40 27.46 -5.06 -15.81
CA ARG A 40 27.10 -4.28 -17.02
C ARG A 40 26.68 -2.85 -16.68
N THR A 41 25.99 -2.64 -15.56
CA THR A 41 25.57 -1.30 -15.11
C THR A 41 26.78 -0.45 -14.71
N ALA A 42 27.74 -1.03 -14.00
CA ALA A 42 29.00 -0.35 -13.68
C ALA A 42 29.84 -0.06 -14.93
N SER A 43 29.81 -0.96 -15.91
CA SER A 43 30.50 -0.80 -17.19
C SER A 43 29.93 0.35 -18.03
N LEU A 44 28.59 0.43 -18.12
CA LEU A 44 27.92 1.54 -18.79
C LEU A 44 28.18 2.86 -18.06
N LEU A 45 28.09 2.89 -16.73
CA LEU A 45 28.39 4.07 -15.93
C LEU A 45 29.83 4.56 -16.16
N ALA A 46 30.79 3.65 -16.13
CA ALA A 46 32.20 3.94 -16.38
C ALA A 46 32.40 4.58 -17.76
N ALA A 47 31.71 4.07 -18.78
CA ALA A 47 31.84 4.56 -20.14
C ALA A 47 31.18 5.95 -20.31
N LEU A 48 29.98 6.16 -19.74
CA LEU A 48 29.29 7.45 -19.71
C LEU A 48 30.10 8.54 -18.97
N GLU A 49 30.80 8.17 -17.88
CA GLU A 49 31.62 9.10 -17.10
C GLU A 49 32.77 9.72 -17.93
N THR A 50 33.21 9.04 -19.01
CA THR A 50 34.24 9.60 -19.91
C THR A 50 33.73 10.71 -20.82
N LYS A 51 32.41 10.87 -20.95
CA LYS A 51 31.74 11.80 -21.88
C LYS A 51 32.09 11.59 -23.36
N THR A 52 32.64 10.43 -23.71
CA THR A 52 32.98 10.06 -25.10
C THR A 52 31.82 9.39 -25.83
N ILE A 53 30.80 8.96 -25.08
CA ILE A 53 29.58 8.31 -25.57
C ILE A 53 28.36 8.85 -24.83
N GLU A 54 27.22 8.79 -25.49
CA GLU A 54 25.91 9.18 -24.95
C GLU A 54 24.89 8.04 -25.12
N LEU A 55 23.84 7.99 -24.30
CA LEU A 55 22.80 6.96 -24.39
C LEU A 55 22.08 6.87 -25.76
N SER A 56 22.10 7.98 -26.50
CA SER A 56 21.55 8.12 -27.86
C SER A 56 22.49 7.59 -28.95
N ASP A 57 23.78 7.36 -28.65
CA ASP A 57 24.74 6.79 -29.59
C ASP A 57 24.24 5.44 -30.08
N THR A 58 24.41 5.19 -31.37
CA THR A 58 24.00 3.93 -31.99
C THR A 58 25.15 2.96 -32.15
N ILE A 59 24.89 1.70 -31.82
CA ILE A 59 25.77 0.56 -32.09
C ILE A 59 25.04 -0.41 -33.01
N ASP A 60 25.75 -0.92 -34.01
CA ASP A 60 25.26 -2.01 -34.86
C ASP A 60 25.75 -3.35 -34.31
N VAL A 61 24.83 -4.13 -33.74
CA VAL A 61 25.13 -5.49 -33.24
C VAL A 61 24.86 -6.56 -34.29
N GLY A 62 24.47 -6.18 -35.51
CA GLY A 62 24.16 -7.09 -36.60
C GLY A 62 23.19 -8.19 -36.19
N ASN A 63 23.56 -9.44 -36.47
CA ASN A 63 22.78 -10.63 -36.13
C ASN A 63 23.00 -11.13 -34.69
N GLY A 64 23.59 -10.32 -33.80
CA GLY A 64 23.87 -10.69 -32.42
C GLY A 64 25.14 -11.54 -32.26
N VAL A 65 26.04 -11.51 -33.23
CA VAL A 65 27.34 -12.20 -33.21
C VAL A 65 28.44 -11.19 -33.49
N PHE A 66 29.43 -11.09 -32.59
CA PHE A 66 30.56 -10.18 -32.72
C PHE A 66 31.87 -10.94 -32.52
N ALA A 67 32.67 -11.05 -33.59
CA ALA A 67 34.01 -11.62 -33.52
C ALA A 67 34.99 -10.55 -33.02
N ILE A 68 35.80 -10.91 -32.02
CA ILE A 68 36.82 -10.04 -31.44
C ILE A 68 38.07 -10.87 -31.15
N ASP A 69 39.16 -10.52 -31.82
CA ASP A 69 40.41 -11.30 -31.81
C ASP A 69 40.16 -12.79 -32.12
N GLU A 70 40.46 -13.69 -31.18
CA GLU A 70 40.23 -15.13 -31.29
C GLU A 70 38.89 -15.59 -30.69
N ASP A 71 38.14 -14.66 -30.08
CA ASP A 71 36.89 -14.93 -29.38
C ASP A 71 35.65 -14.50 -30.20
N THR A 72 34.48 -15.01 -29.79
CA THR A 72 33.19 -14.61 -30.36
C THR A 72 32.19 -14.35 -29.26
N LEU A 73 31.64 -13.14 -29.24
CA LEU A 73 30.62 -12.70 -28.31
C LEU A 73 29.23 -12.86 -28.93
N PHE A 74 28.30 -13.40 -28.14
CA PHE A 74 26.93 -13.65 -28.58
C PHE A 74 25.94 -12.89 -27.69
N ASP A 75 24.96 -12.25 -28.31
CA ASP A 75 23.77 -11.77 -27.61
C ASP A 75 22.76 -12.91 -27.46
N HIS A 76 21.97 -12.92 -26.38
CA HIS A 76 21.05 -14.03 -26.08
C HIS A 76 20.04 -14.35 -27.21
N ASN A 77 19.78 -13.40 -28.10
CA ASN A 77 18.87 -13.54 -29.25
C ASN A 77 19.57 -13.81 -30.59
N TRP A 78 20.86 -14.15 -30.61
CA TRP A 78 21.63 -14.35 -31.86
C TRP A 78 20.99 -15.38 -32.81
N ARG A 79 20.39 -16.44 -32.25
CA ARG A 79 19.65 -17.47 -33.03
C ARG A 79 18.33 -16.97 -33.63
N LYS A 80 17.88 -15.79 -33.24
CA LYS A 80 16.65 -15.12 -33.72
C LYS A 80 16.96 -13.95 -34.66
N GLY A 81 18.21 -13.80 -35.09
CA GLY A 81 18.63 -12.75 -36.04
C GLY A 81 19.18 -11.48 -35.37
N GLY A 82 19.41 -11.49 -34.05
CA GLY A 82 19.95 -10.35 -33.32
C GLY A 82 18.99 -9.16 -33.27
N TYR A 83 19.52 -8.02 -32.87
CA TYR A 83 18.76 -6.78 -32.76
C TYR A 83 19.09 -5.74 -33.85
N GLY A 84 20.12 -5.98 -34.67
CA GLY A 84 20.59 -5.01 -35.66
C GLY A 84 21.14 -3.73 -35.04
N LYS A 85 20.80 -2.58 -35.61
CA LYS A 85 21.24 -1.28 -35.11
C LYS A 85 20.32 -0.77 -34.00
N MET A 86 20.91 -0.37 -32.88
CA MET A 86 20.19 0.12 -31.71
C MET A 86 20.96 1.26 -31.01
N THR A 87 20.29 2.00 -30.13
CA THR A 87 20.97 2.95 -29.23
C THR A 87 21.64 2.25 -28.05
N LEU A 88 22.59 2.92 -27.39
CA LEU A 88 23.20 2.41 -26.15
C LEU A 88 22.14 2.16 -25.06
N GLN A 89 21.14 3.03 -24.93
CA GLN A 89 20.02 2.82 -24.01
C GLN A 89 19.22 1.56 -24.33
N GLN A 90 18.88 1.36 -25.61
CA GLN A 90 18.17 0.17 -26.07
C GLN A 90 18.98 -1.10 -25.81
N GLY A 91 20.30 -1.05 -26.06
CA GLY A 91 21.19 -2.18 -25.83
C GLY A 91 21.40 -2.52 -24.37
N PHE A 92 21.49 -1.52 -23.50
CA PHE A 92 21.48 -1.75 -22.06
C PHE A 92 20.16 -2.40 -21.61
N GLY A 93 19.01 -1.86 -22.05
CA GLY A 93 17.70 -2.44 -21.75
C GLY A 93 17.54 -3.86 -22.27
N ALA A 94 18.10 -4.18 -23.45
CA ALA A 94 18.12 -5.53 -24.01
C ALA A 94 19.18 -6.46 -23.40
N SER A 95 19.98 -5.97 -22.44
CA SER A 95 21.14 -6.66 -21.86
C SER A 95 22.09 -7.25 -22.92
N SER A 96 22.35 -6.48 -23.99
CA SER A 96 23.28 -6.88 -25.07
C SER A 96 24.72 -6.91 -24.57
N ASN A 97 25.36 -8.07 -24.71
CA ASN A 97 26.78 -8.23 -24.42
C ASN A 97 27.62 -7.42 -25.41
N ILE A 98 27.21 -7.41 -26.68
CA ILE A 98 27.93 -6.73 -27.76
C ILE A 98 27.92 -5.22 -27.54
N VAL A 99 26.77 -4.63 -27.21
CA VAL A 99 26.68 -3.18 -26.93
C VAL A 99 27.60 -2.80 -25.77
N ILE A 100 27.56 -3.54 -24.67
CA ILE A 100 28.37 -3.21 -23.49
C ILE A 100 29.86 -3.39 -23.78
N CYS A 101 30.27 -4.47 -24.45
CA CYS A 101 31.65 -4.69 -24.86
C CYS A 101 32.16 -3.59 -25.82
N GLN A 102 31.41 -3.27 -26.87
CA GLN A 102 31.80 -2.24 -27.83
C GLN A 102 31.81 -0.84 -27.21
N SER A 103 30.91 -0.54 -26.27
CA SER A 103 30.95 0.72 -25.52
C SER A 103 32.25 0.85 -24.72
N ALA A 104 32.72 -0.22 -24.09
CA ALA A 104 34.00 -0.25 -23.39
C ALA A 104 35.19 -0.10 -24.35
N ILE A 105 35.21 -0.82 -25.46
CA ILE A 105 36.29 -0.75 -26.47
C ILE A 105 36.40 0.64 -27.09
N LYS A 106 35.26 1.27 -27.43
CA LYS A 106 35.22 2.64 -27.99
C LYS A 106 35.77 3.68 -27.01
N THR A 107 35.56 3.45 -25.73
CA THR A 107 35.82 4.43 -24.67
C THR A 107 37.21 4.30 -24.05
N PHE A 108 37.67 3.06 -23.83
CA PHE A 108 38.89 2.77 -23.08
C PHE A 108 40.00 2.30 -24.01
N LYS A 109 41.17 2.93 -23.88
CA LYS A 109 42.36 2.58 -24.65
C LYS A 109 42.81 1.14 -24.42
N ASP A 110 42.69 0.67 -23.19
CA ASP A 110 43.09 -0.66 -22.76
C ASP A 110 42.27 -1.13 -21.56
N ALA A 111 42.35 -2.43 -21.29
CA ALA A 111 41.65 -3.06 -20.19
C ALA A 111 42.09 -2.59 -18.80
N SER A 112 43.34 -2.14 -18.66
CA SER A 112 43.87 -1.63 -17.40
C SER A 112 43.17 -0.31 -17.01
N THR A 113 42.93 0.55 -18.01
CA THR A 113 42.19 1.80 -17.82
C THR A 113 40.76 1.53 -17.40
N PHE A 114 40.09 0.56 -18.04
CA PHE A 114 38.74 0.14 -17.68
C PHE A 114 38.67 -0.43 -16.25
N ALA A 115 39.57 -1.36 -15.91
CA ALA A 115 39.68 -1.94 -14.57
C ALA A 115 39.89 -0.87 -13.48
N LYS A 116 40.70 0.15 -13.78
CA LYS A 116 40.92 1.27 -12.85
C LYS A 116 39.64 2.07 -12.60
N VAL A 117 38.80 2.30 -13.61
CA VAL A 117 37.51 2.98 -13.41
C VAL A 117 36.56 2.11 -12.61
N LEU A 118 36.43 0.83 -12.95
CA LEU A 118 35.60 -0.12 -12.19
C LEU A 118 35.99 -0.22 -10.71
N SER A 119 37.28 -0.12 -10.40
CA SER A 119 37.76 -0.12 -9.00
C SER A 119 37.24 1.04 -8.17
N LYS A 120 36.92 2.20 -8.80
CA LYS A 120 36.30 3.34 -8.11
C LYS A 120 34.90 3.00 -7.60
N TYR A 121 34.20 2.10 -8.30
CA TYR A 121 32.88 1.62 -7.94
C TYR A 121 32.93 0.34 -7.10
N GLY A 122 34.13 -0.05 -6.65
CA GLY A 122 34.36 -1.22 -5.79
C GLY A 122 34.55 -2.55 -6.54
N TYR A 123 34.52 -2.56 -7.87
CA TYR A 123 34.68 -3.78 -8.67
C TYR A 123 36.16 -4.07 -8.94
N GLN A 124 36.64 -5.22 -8.46
CA GLN A 124 38.01 -5.66 -8.69
C GLN A 124 38.10 -6.59 -9.89
N VAL A 125 38.92 -6.19 -10.86
CA VAL A 125 39.17 -6.94 -12.09
C VAL A 125 40.51 -7.68 -11.95
N LYS A 126 40.49 -9.02 -12.00
CA LYS A 126 41.71 -9.85 -11.89
C LYS A 126 42.28 -10.21 -13.26
N ASP A 127 41.41 -10.57 -14.20
CA ASP A 127 41.74 -10.78 -15.61
C ASP A 127 41.32 -9.54 -16.38
N THR A 128 42.22 -8.94 -17.15
CA THR A 128 42.01 -7.66 -17.85
C THR A 128 41.53 -7.90 -19.28
N SER A 129 40.53 -8.76 -19.50
CA SER A 129 39.94 -8.98 -20.81
C SER A 129 38.74 -8.05 -21.06
N LEU A 130 38.88 -7.11 -22.02
CA LEU A 130 37.77 -6.24 -22.44
C LEU A 130 36.64 -6.98 -23.15
N VAL A 131 36.84 -8.23 -23.57
CA VAL A 131 35.80 -9.05 -24.20
C VAL A 131 34.78 -9.51 -23.16
N CYS A 132 35.27 -9.96 -22.01
CA CYS A 132 34.48 -10.70 -21.02
C CYS A 132 34.11 -9.84 -19.80
N ASN A 133 35.00 -8.97 -19.35
CA ASN A 133 34.80 -8.18 -18.12
C ASN A 133 33.59 -7.24 -18.16
N PRO A 134 33.30 -6.51 -19.26
CA PRO A 134 32.16 -5.60 -19.28
C PRO A 134 30.81 -6.31 -19.06
N SER A 135 30.74 -7.61 -19.39
CA SER A 135 29.56 -8.46 -19.17
C SER A 135 29.52 -9.10 -17.78
N GLY A 136 30.59 -8.95 -16.98
CA GLY A 136 30.72 -9.46 -15.61
C GLY A 136 31.55 -10.73 -15.43
N TYR A 137 32.02 -11.35 -16.53
CA TYR A 137 32.88 -12.53 -16.46
C TYR A 137 34.27 -12.15 -15.93
N GLY A 138 34.82 -12.97 -15.03
CA GLY A 138 36.08 -12.74 -14.33
C GLY A 138 36.03 -11.72 -13.19
N ILE A 139 34.85 -11.16 -12.87
CA ILE A 139 34.66 -10.17 -11.81
C ILE A 139 33.77 -10.77 -10.72
N LEU A 140 34.38 -11.13 -9.59
CA LEU A 140 33.67 -11.70 -8.45
C LEU A 140 33.09 -10.58 -7.57
N THR A 141 31.79 -10.69 -7.27
CA THR A 141 31.03 -9.68 -6.52
C THR A 141 30.14 -10.36 -5.49
N THR A 142 29.79 -9.65 -4.42
CA THR A 142 28.74 -10.09 -3.48
C THR A 142 27.42 -9.37 -3.77
N PRO A 143 26.26 -9.95 -3.42
CA PRO A 143 24.99 -9.25 -3.55
C PRO A 143 24.96 -7.91 -2.80
N LEU A 144 25.57 -7.84 -1.61
CA LEU A 144 25.65 -6.59 -0.84
C LEU A 144 26.51 -5.53 -1.55
N GLN A 145 27.61 -5.92 -2.19
CA GLN A 145 28.44 -5.00 -2.97
C GLN A 145 27.64 -4.42 -4.15
N ASN A 146 26.94 -5.28 -4.90
CA ASN A 146 26.08 -4.84 -6.01
C ASN A 146 24.95 -3.93 -5.51
N LEU A 147 24.27 -4.28 -4.42
CA LEU A 147 23.25 -3.44 -3.82
C LEU A 147 23.79 -2.07 -3.40
N THR A 148 24.97 -2.03 -2.78
CA THR A 148 25.61 -0.77 -2.36
C THR A 148 25.91 0.13 -3.56
N PHE A 149 26.35 -0.45 -4.68
CA PHE A 149 26.57 0.28 -5.92
C PHE A 149 25.27 0.89 -6.48
N TYR A 150 24.18 0.11 -6.54
CA TYR A 150 22.87 0.61 -6.97
C TYR A 150 22.30 1.65 -6.00
N ASN A 151 22.57 1.50 -4.70
CA ASN A 151 22.17 2.46 -3.69
C ASN A 151 22.85 3.82 -3.90
N ALA A 152 24.14 3.83 -4.25
CA ALA A 152 24.87 5.05 -4.56
C ALA A 152 24.36 5.74 -5.85
N ILE A 153 23.91 4.96 -6.84
CA ILE A 153 23.18 5.49 -8.00
C ILE A 153 21.87 6.16 -7.54
N ALA A 154 21.08 5.46 -6.73
CA ALA A 154 19.80 5.96 -6.22
C ALA A 154 19.96 7.30 -5.47
N GLN A 155 20.96 7.39 -4.59
CA GLN A 155 21.31 8.61 -3.85
C GLN A 155 21.84 9.75 -4.71
N GLY A 156 22.35 9.47 -5.91
CA GLY A 156 22.99 10.49 -6.74
C GLY A 156 24.47 10.75 -6.44
N THR A 157 25.14 9.86 -5.70
CA THR A 157 26.48 10.11 -5.12
C THR A 157 27.62 9.44 -5.87
N ILE A 158 27.33 8.57 -6.84
CA ILE A 158 28.33 7.70 -7.48
C ILE A 158 29.18 8.40 -8.56
N SER A 159 28.70 9.49 -9.17
CA SER A 159 29.39 10.26 -10.23
C SER A 159 28.80 11.67 -10.34
N ASP A 160 29.17 12.44 -11.37
CA ASP A 160 28.59 13.75 -11.63
C ASP A 160 27.10 13.70 -11.99
N LYS A 161 26.38 14.81 -11.76
CA LYS A 161 24.92 14.87 -11.88
C LYS A 161 24.40 14.41 -13.24
N GLU A 162 25.07 14.78 -14.33
CA GLU A 162 24.65 14.40 -15.68
C GLU A 162 24.84 12.89 -15.91
N THR A 163 26.02 12.37 -15.56
CA THR A 163 26.32 10.93 -15.69
C THR A 163 25.37 10.08 -14.84
N VAL A 164 25.09 10.51 -13.61
CA VAL A 164 24.14 9.80 -12.74
C VAL A 164 22.72 9.85 -13.31
N ASN A 165 22.26 10.99 -13.82
CA ASN A 165 20.94 11.07 -14.44
C ASN A 165 20.83 10.16 -15.67
N ASN A 166 21.89 10.05 -16.48
CA ASN A 166 21.92 9.14 -17.61
C ASN A 166 21.78 7.68 -17.15
N ILE A 167 22.56 7.22 -16.16
CA ILE A 167 22.41 5.84 -15.69
C ILE A 167 21.04 5.58 -15.05
N LYS A 168 20.43 6.56 -14.36
CA LYS A 168 19.07 6.45 -13.84
C LYS A 168 18.05 6.23 -14.96
N HIS A 169 18.11 7.04 -16.03
CA HIS A 169 17.26 6.84 -17.21
C HIS A 169 17.47 5.49 -17.89
N ALA A 170 18.70 4.97 -17.91
CA ALA A 170 18.97 3.65 -18.46
C ALA A 170 18.36 2.52 -17.60
N LEU A 171 18.41 2.66 -16.27
CA LEU A 171 17.80 1.72 -15.31
C LEU A 171 16.28 1.75 -15.34
N GLU A 172 15.66 2.93 -15.49
CA GLU A 172 14.21 3.04 -15.72
C GLU A 172 13.82 2.38 -17.04
N TYR A 173 14.53 2.70 -18.13
CA TYR A 173 14.29 2.11 -19.46
C TYR A 173 14.41 0.58 -19.45
N SER A 174 15.38 0.04 -18.72
CA SER A 174 15.58 -1.40 -18.54
C SER A 174 14.33 -2.09 -18.00
N VAL A 175 13.59 -1.43 -17.10
CA VAL A 175 12.33 -1.94 -16.55
C VAL A 175 11.15 -1.69 -17.49
N THR A 176 11.01 -0.47 -18.04
CA THR A 176 9.81 -0.10 -18.83
C THR A 176 9.81 -0.70 -20.24
N ASN A 177 10.97 -0.79 -20.88
CA ASN A 177 11.11 -1.14 -22.30
C ASN A 177 12.17 -2.24 -22.55
N GLY A 178 12.93 -2.63 -21.53
CA GLY A 178 14.00 -3.63 -21.61
C GLY A 178 13.59 -5.02 -21.13
N LEU A 179 14.56 -5.84 -20.73
CA LEU A 179 14.36 -7.19 -20.18
C LEU A 179 13.92 -7.18 -18.71
N GLY A 180 13.97 -6.03 -18.03
CA GLY A 180 13.53 -5.86 -16.65
C GLY A 180 12.01 -5.77 -16.48
N GLN A 181 11.21 -5.97 -17.53
CA GLN A 181 9.75 -5.77 -17.52
C GLN A 181 8.99 -6.57 -16.45
N LEU A 182 9.53 -7.70 -16.01
CA LEU A 182 8.90 -8.48 -14.94
C LEU A 182 8.96 -7.81 -13.57
N ALA A 183 9.79 -6.76 -13.44
CA ALA A 183 9.82 -5.90 -12.28
C ALA A 183 8.80 -4.75 -12.35
N ILE A 184 8.10 -4.53 -13.48
CA ILE A 184 7.08 -3.46 -13.59
C ILE A 184 6.00 -3.67 -12.54
N SER A 185 5.75 -2.66 -11.72
CA SER A 185 4.65 -2.65 -10.75
C SER A 185 3.59 -1.63 -11.14
N ASP A 186 2.32 -2.01 -10.95
CA ASP A 186 1.18 -1.08 -11.03
C ASP A 186 1.15 -0.11 -9.82
N MET A 187 1.99 -0.35 -8.80
CA MET A 187 1.93 0.36 -7.52
C MET A 187 2.98 1.46 -7.37
N VAL A 188 4.17 1.22 -7.91
CA VAL A 188 5.35 2.06 -7.72
C VAL A 188 6.26 1.97 -8.94
N ASN A 189 6.85 3.09 -9.34
CA ASN A 189 7.84 3.10 -10.43
C ASN A 189 9.14 2.47 -9.93
N ILE A 190 9.68 1.53 -10.70
CA ILE A 190 10.89 0.79 -10.36
C ILE A 190 11.97 1.09 -11.40
N ALA A 191 13.18 1.39 -10.93
CA ALA A 191 14.38 1.49 -11.75
C ALA A 191 15.36 0.38 -11.36
N GLY A 192 15.87 -0.37 -12.33
CA GLY A 192 16.74 -1.50 -12.04
C GLY A 192 17.23 -2.24 -13.28
N ALA A 193 18.08 -3.23 -13.07
CA ALA A 193 18.56 -4.09 -14.15
C ALA A 193 18.57 -5.56 -13.72
N THR A 194 18.39 -6.42 -14.72
CA THR A 194 18.56 -7.86 -14.59
C THR A 194 20.00 -8.26 -14.88
N GLY A 195 20.48 -9.27 -14.18
CA GLY A 195 21.75 -9.94 -14.44
C GLY A 195 21.51 -11.43 -14.64
N THR A 196 22.04 -11.99 -15.73
CA THR A 196 22.13 -13.45 -15.90
C THR A 196 23.56 -13.80 -16.28
N ILE A 197 24.12 -14.80 -15.59
CA ILE A 197 25.48 -15.28 -15.83
C ILE A 197 25.58 -16.77 -15.50
N GLN A 198 26.29 -17.51 -16.35
CA GLN A 198 26.63 -18.91 -16.11
C GLN A 198 27.89 -18.97 -15.26
N GLN A 199 27.83 -19.68 -14.14
CA GLN A 199 28.93 -19.84 -13.21
C GLN A 199 29.88 -20.97 -13.66
N PRO A 200 31.17 -20.94 -13.28
CA PRO A 200 32.14 -21.99 -13.63
C PRO A 200 31.78 -23.40 -13.15
N ASN A 201 30.92 -23.51 -12.13
CA ASN A 201 30.43 -24.80 -11.60
C ASN A 201 29.23 -25.36 -12.39
N GLY A 202 28.79 -24.70 -13.47
CA GLY A 202 27.64 -25.09 -14.28
C GLY A 202 26.29 -24.60 -13.75
N GLU A 203 26.25 -23.87 -12.63
CA GLU A 203 25.03 -23.20 -12.18
C GLU A 203 24.75 -21.95 -13.01
N TYR A 204 23.49 -21.52 -13.05
CA TYR A 204 23.08 -20.23 -13.57
C TYR A 204 22.67 -19.32 -12.42
N THR A 205 23.23 -18.11 -12.42
CA THR A 205 22.84 -17.04 -11.51
C THR A 205 21.89 -16.09 -12.24
N THR A 206 20.73 -15.84 -11.62
CA THR A 206 19.74 -14.85 -12.03
C THR A 206 19.61 -13.78 -10.96
N GLU A 207 19.66 -12.53 -11.37
CA GLU A 207 19.73 -11.38 -10.50
C GLU A 207 18.80 -10.27 -10.97
N PHE A 208 18.29 -9.51 -10.01
CA PHE A 208 17.69 -8.22 -10.26
C PHE A 208 18.10 -7.28 -9.12
N CYS A 209 18.65 -6.12 -9.47
CA CYS A 209 18.99 -5.07 -8.53
C CYS A 209 18.42 -3.74 -9.00
N GLY A 210 17.87 -2.97 -8.06
CA GLY A 210 17.16 -1.74 -8.37
C GLY A 210 16.73 -0.99 -7.13
N TYR A 211 15.99 0.08 -7.35
CA TYR A 211 15.44 0.93 -6.30
C TYR A 211 14.07 1.47 -6.69
N PHE A 212 13.30 1.89 -5.68
CA PHE A 212 11.96 2.43 -5.85
C PHE A 212 11.59 3.38 -4.69
N PRO A 213 10.63 4.31 -4.91
CA PRO A 213 10.16 4.77 -6.23
C PRO A 213 11.30 5.34 -7.09
N ALA A 214 11.23 5.21 -8.42
CA ALA A 214 12.30 5.63 -9.32
C ALA A 214 12.60 7.14 -9.21
N GLU A 215 11.55 7.96 -9.12
CA GLU A 215 11.63 9.42 -9.03
C GLU A 215 12.12 9.94 -7.67
N ALA A 216 11.87 9.18 -6.60
CA ALA A 216 12.22 9.55 -5.23
C ALA A 216 12.62 8.29 -4.43
N PRO A 217 13.83 7.75 -4.67
CA PRO A 217 14.21 6.44 -4.13
C PRO A 217 14.19 6.38 -2.60
N GLN A 218 13.44 5.42 -2.06
CA GLN A 218 13.35 5.16 -0.61
C GLN A 218 14.04 3.87 -0.22
N TYR A 219 13.89 2.83 -1.05
CA TYR A 219 14.51 1.52 -0.83
C TYR A 219 15.28 1.08 -2.08
N SER A 220 16.41 0.43 -1.84
CA SER A 220 17.13 -0.36 -2.84
C SER A 220 17.07 -1.83 -2.45
N VAL A 221 16.93 -2.71 -3.43
CA VAL A 221 16.79 -4.15 -3.21
C VAL A 221 17.65 -4.90 -4.21
N ILE A 222 18.23 -6.02 -3.75
CA ILE A 222 18.81 -7.02 -4.63
C ILE A 222 18.15 -8.38 -4.38
N VAL A 223 17.86 -9.08 -5.47
CA VAL A 223 17.43 -10.47 -5.47
C VAL A 223 18.44 -11.25 -6.30
N THR A 224 19.11 -12.23 -5.70
CA THR A 224 20.06 -13.13 -6.36
C THR A 224 19.61 -14.57 -6.14
N ILE A 225 19.55 -15.37 -7.21
CA ILE A 225 19.16 -16.79 -7.17
C ILE A 225 20.14 -17.60 -8.01
N ASN A 226 20.67 -18.68 -7.45
CA ASN A 226 21.47 -19.67 -8.16
C ASN A 226 20.62 -20.93 -8.42
N MET A 227 20.74 -21.47 -9.63
CA MET A 227 19.96 -22.60 -10.12
C MET A 227 20.85 -23.57 -10.90
N LYS A 228 20.41 -24.82 -11.03
CA LYS A 228 21.07 -25.79 -11.91
C LYS A 228 20.74 -25.49 -13.38
N GLU A 229 21.63 -25.88 -14.27
CA GLU A 229 21.39 -25.82 -15.72
C GLU A 229 20.16 -26.65 -16.11
N GLY A 230 19.30 -26.10 -16.97
CA GLY A 230 18.06 -26.75 -17.44
C GLY A 230 16.79 -26.41 -16.65
N THR A 231 16.86 -25.62 -15.58
CA THR A 231 15.67 -25.13 -14.86
C THR A 231 14.86 -24.17 -15.75
N ILE A 232 13.57 -24.48 -15.92
CA ILE A 232 12.64 -23.70 -16.75
C ILE A 232 12.38 -22.34 -16.08
N ASN A 233 12.52 -21.24 -16.84
CA ASN A 233 12.23 -19.84 -16.44
C ASN A 233 13.26 -19.11 -15.53
N SER A 234 14.53 -19.53 -15.50
CA SER A 234 15.56 -18.95 -14.62
C SER A 234 15.77 -17.43 -14.76
N GLY A 235 15.74 -16.85 -15.95
CA GLY A 235 16.00 -15.41 -16.15
C GLY A 235 14.90 -14.46 -15.65
N ALA A 236 13.67 -14.96 -15.45
CA ALA A 236 12.47 -14.14 -15.21
C ALA A 236 12.19 -13.85 -13.72
N MET A 237 12.74 -14.68 -12.84
CA MET A 237 12.24 -14.83 -11.47
C MET A 237 12.66 -13.71 -10.51
N ALA A 238 13.88 -13.20 -10.65
CA ALA A 238 14.40 -12.18 -9.75
C ALA A 238 13.63 -10.85 -9.86
N GLY A 239 13.24 -10.45 -11.08
CA GLY A 239 12.40 -9.27 -11.31
C GLY A 239 11.00 -9.39 -10.71
N GLU A 240 10.36 -10.56 -10.84
CA GLU A 240 9.03 -10.82 -10.24
C GLU A 240 9.07 -10.73 -8.71
N ILE A 241 10.12 -11.30 -8.08
CA ILE A 241 10.30 -11.24 -6.63
C ILE A 241 10.59 -9.80 -6.19
N PHE A 242 11.45 -9.08 -6.92
CA PHE A 242 11.70 -7.66 -6.65
C PHE A 242 10.40 -6.86 -6.68
N ARG A 243 9.56 -7.04 -7.71
CA ARG A 243 8.25 -6.38 -7.84
C ARG A 243 7.38 -6.63 -6.61
N GLN A 244 7.28 -7.88 -6.16
CA GLN A 244 6.49 -8.23 -4.97
C GLN A 244 7.01 -7.54 -3.71
N ILE A 245 8.33 -7.48 -3.52
CA ILE A 245 8.95 -6.78 -2.39
C ILE A 245 8.64 -5.28 -2.46
N ALA A 246 8.77 -4.68 -3.65
CA ALA A 246 8.49 -3.27 -3.86
C ALA A 246 7.02 -2.92 -3.57
N GLU A 247 6.08 -3.77 -4.02
CA GLU A 247 4.65 -3.64 -3.73
C GLU A 247 4.38 -3.72 -2.23
N ILE A 248 4.94 -4.71 -1.54
CA ILE A 248 4.78 -4.88 -0.08
C ILE A 248 5.32 -3.66 0.69
N LEU A 249 6.53 -3.20 0.36
CA LEU A 249 7.13 -2.06 1.05
C LEU A 249 6.43 -0.74 0.73
N THR A 250 5.80 -0.64 -0.45
CA THR A 250 4.97 0.52 -0.81
C THR A 250 3.63 0.53 -0.07
N MET A 251 3.09 -0.63 0.30
CA MET A 251 1.86 -0.76 1.10
C MET A 251 2.01 -0.27 2.56
N GLY A 252 3.25 0.01 3.01
CA GLY A 252 3.57 0.49 4.36
C GLY A 252 3.74 -0.65 5.37
N GLU A 253 4.32 -0.33 6.54
CA GLU A 253 4.40 -1.28 7.65
C GLU A 253 2.98 -1.68 8.07
N SER A 254 2.65 -2.95 7.86
CA SER A 254 1.51 -3.57 8.51
C SER A 254 1.77 -3.51 10.02
N PRO A 255 0.91 -2.89 10.81
CA PRO A 255 1.04 -2.95 12.26
C PRO A 255 0.96 -4.39 12.76
N ASP A 256 1.62 -4.66 13.90
CA ASP A 256 1.77 -5.97 14.53
C ASP A 256 0.47 -6.40 15.25
N VAL A 257 -0.60 -6.52 14.45
CA VAL A 257 -1.93 -6.97 14.86
C VAL A 257 -2.24 -8.23 14.08
N GLU A 258 -2.96 -9.19 14.69
CA GLU A 258 -3.46 -10.37 13.97
C GLU A 258 -4.27 -9.92 12.75
N GLY A 259 -3.79 -10.30 11.56
CA GLY A 259 -4.42 -9.92 10.31
C GLY A 259 -5.71 -10.67 10.05
N LEU A 260 -6.54 -10.09 9.19
CA LEU A 260 -7.72 -10.71 8.62
C LEU A 260 -7.42 -12.09 8.02
N THR A 261 -6.23 -12.31 7.46
CA THR A 261 -5.84 -13.62 6.90
C THR A 261 -5.83 -14.75 7.92
N PHE A 262 -5.61 -14.46 9.21
CA PHE A 262 -5.69 -15.46 10.28
C PHE A 262 -7.12 -15.95 10.51
N TRP A 263 -8.08 -15.03 10.37
CA TRP A 263 -9.50 -15.27 10.57
C TRP A 263 -10.24 -15.77 9.32
N THR A 264 -9.56 -15.80 8.17
CA THR A 264 -10.17 -16.12 6.89
C THR A 264 -9.98 -17.59 6.56
N ALA A 265 -11.07 -18.31 6.26
CA ALA A 265 -10.98 -19.70 5.85
C ALA A 265 -10.16 -19.87 4.56
N ASP A 266 -9.49 -21.02 4.49
CA ASP A 266 -8.67 -21.46 3.35
C ASP A 266 -9.43 -21.40 2.01
N THR A 267 -10.74 -21.61 2.05
CA THR A 267 -11.65 -21.51 0.91
C THR A 267 -11.74 -20.09 0.36
N ILE A 268 -11.85 -19.08 1.21
CA ILE A 268 -11.92 -17.66 0.83
C ILE A 268 -10.55 -17.18 0.33
N LEU A 269 -9.47 -17.58 1.01
CA LEU A 269 -8.10 -17.30 0.57
C LEU A 269 -7.83 -17.83 -0.84
N ARG A 270 -8.33 -19.03 -1.17
CA ARG A 270 -8.23 -19.60 -2.53
C ARG A 270 -9.14 -18.91 -3.54
N ALA A 271 -10.31 -18.44 -3.12
CA ALA A 271 -11.28 -17.81 -4.01
C ALA A 271 -10.78 -16.47 -4.57
N ASN A 272 -10.18 -15.61 -3.73
CA ASN A 272 -9.67 -14.31 -4.17
C ASN A 272 -8.57 -13.76 -3.26
N ARG A 273 -7.40 -14.42 -3.23
CA ARG A 273 -6.24 -14.00 -2.44
C ARG A 273 -5.87 -12.52 -2.61
N PRO A 274 -5.85 -11.94 -3.83
CA PRO A 274 -5.51 -10.53 -4.00
C PRO A 274 -6.47 -9.58 -3.27
N LEU A 275 -7.79 -9.85 -3.29
CA LEU A 275 -8.77 -9.04 -2.56
C LEU A 275 -8.64 -9.22 -1.05
N VAL A 276 -8.39 -10.45 -0.58
CA VAL A 276 -8.17 -10.71 0.84
C VAL A 276 -6.94 -9.98 1.36
N THR A 277 -5.82 -10.01 0.63
CA THR A 277 -4.61 -9.27 0.99
C THR A 277 -4.85 -7.76 1.02
N LEU A 278 -5.59 -7.23 0.04
CA LEU A 278 -5.97 -5.82 0.02
C LEU A 278 -6.84 -5.45 1.23
N MET A 279 -7.75 -6.33 1.65
CA MET A 279 -8.64 -6.07 2.79
C MET A 279 -7.95 -6.27 4.14
N ASP A 280 -7.00 -7.19 4.21
CA ASP A 280 -6.14 -7.43 5.36
C ASP A 280 -5.34 -6.19 5.75
N SER A 281 -4.82 -5.42 4.78
CA SER A 281 -4.10 -4.18 5.07
C SER A 281 -5.00 -3.11 5.70
N LEU A 282 -6.26 -2.98 5.24
CA LEU A 282 -7.23 -2.07 5.87
C LEU A 282 -7.60 -2.56 7.27
N TYR A 283 -7.90 -3.84 7.43
CA TYR A 283 -8.24 -4.42 8.72
C TYR A 283 -7.13 -4.15 9.75
N ARG A 284 -5.89 -4.46 9.40
CA ARG A 284 -4.73 -4.22 10.26
C ARG A 284 -4.59 -2.74 10.61
N TYR A 285 -4.77 -1.83 9.66
CA TYR A 285 -4.70 -0.40 9.92
C TYR A 285 -5.77 0.06 10.92
N VAL A 286 -7.03 -0.33 10.68
CA VAL A 286 -8.19 0.03 11.52
C VAL A 286 -8.03 -0.48 12.95
N TYR A 287 -7.43 -1.66 13.14
CA TYR A 287 -7.27 -2.28 14.46
C TYR A 287 -5.96 -1.96 15.18
N ALA A 288 -5.00 -1.36 14.50
CA ALA A 288 -3.73 -0.98 15.10
C ALA A 288 -3.68 0.47 15.57
N ASP A 289 -4.41 1.35 14.90
CA ASP A 289 -4.50 2.75 15.28
C ASP A 289 -5.87 3.00 15.90
N SER A 290 -5.90 3.82 16.95
CA SER A 290 -7.18 4.27 17.48
C SER A 290 -7.73 5.33 16.55
N LEU A 291 -8.61 4.94 15.62
CA LEU A 291 -9.33 5.86 14.74
C LEU A 291 -10.12 6.88 15.57
N CYS A 292 -9.49 8.01 15.88
CA CYS A 292 -10.01 8.98 16.83
C CYS A 292 -9.72 10.41 16.38
N SER A 293 -10.26 11.37 17.13
CA SER A 293 -10.10 12.80 16.84
C SER A 293 -8.64 13.27 16.76
N LEU A 294 -7.72 12.65 17.50
CA LEU A 294 -6.32 13.06 17.57
C LEU A 294 -5.48 12.64 16.35
N THR A 295 -5.86 11.54 15.71
CA THR A 295 -5.14 10.94 14.58
C THR A 295 -5.77 11.25 13.24
N PHE A 296 -6.91 11.96 13.22
CA PHE A 296 -7.76 12.14 12.04
C PHE A 296 -7.03 12.54 10.75
N GLU A 297 -6.07 13.45 10.79
CA GLU A 297 -5.32 13.87 9.58
C GLU A 297 -4.39 12.78 9.05
N LYS A 298 -3.74 12.04 9.95
CA LYS A 298 -2.93 10.89 9.60
C LYS A 298 -3.82 9.81 8.98
N ASP A 299 -4.96 9.55 9.59
CA ASP A 299 -5.92 8.53 9.13
C ASP A 299 -6.53 8.91 7.78
N LEU A 300 -6.93 10.17 7.60
CA LEU A 300 -7.45 10.66 6.33
C LEU A 300 -6.43 10.49 5.20
N LYS A 301 -5.16 10.80 5.46
CA LYS A 301 -4.08 10.62 4.48
C LYS A 301 -3.93 9.14 4.12
N TRP A 302 -3.91 8.25 5.10
CA TRP A 302 -3.79 6.81 4.86
C TRP A 302 -4.99 6.25 4.10
N MET A 303 -6.21 6.62 4.50
CA MET A 303 -7.46 6.19 3.85
C MET A 303 -7.57 6.68 2.40
N ASN A 304 -7.07 7.88 2.10
CA ASN A 304 -6.99 8.39 0.73
C ASN A 304 -6.00 7.58 -0.13
N GLU A 305 -4.85 7.19 0.40
CA GLU A 305 -3.91 6.33 -0.33
C GLU A 305 -4.48 4.91 -0.52
N TYR A 306 -5.14 4.38 0.51
CA TYR A 306 -5.84 3.10 0.42
C TYR A 306 -6.97 3.13 -0.64
N ARG A 307 -7.70 4.26 -0.78
CA ARG A 307 -8.67 4.46 -1.87
C ARG A 307 -8.02 4.30 -3.24
N ASN A 308 -6.81 4.82 -3.45
CA ASN A 308 -6.08 4.66 -4.70
C ASN A 308 -5.75 3.18 -4.97
N GLN A 309 -5.41 2.41 -3.93
CA GLN A 309 -5.20 0.97 -4.05
C GLN A 309 -6.47 0.23 -4.45
N LEU A 310 -7.62 0.57 -3.86
CA LEU A 310 -8.92 0.03 -4.25
C LEU A 310 -9.28 0.37 -5.71
N CYS A 311 -9.02 1.61 -6.15
CA CYS A 311 -9.23 2.00 -7.54
C CYS A 311 -8.36 1.19 -8.51
N ARG A 312 -7.08 1.00 -8.17
CA ARG A 312 -6.17 0.14 -8.95
C ARG A 312 -6.68 -1.30 -9.03
N TYR A 313 -7.22 -1.84 -7.93
CA TYR A 313 -7.85 -3.15 -7.93
C TYR A 313 -9.07 -3.18 -8.88
N TYR A 314 -9.96 -2.19 -8.78
CA TYR A 314 -11.14 -2.06 -9.63
C TYR A 314 -10.78 -2.10 -11.12
N ASP A 315 -9.80 -1.27 -11.50
CA ASP A 315 -9.36 -1.11 -12.89
C ASP A 315 -8.66 -2.38 -13.41
N LYS A 316 -7.79 -2.98 -12.59
CA LYS A 316 -7.06 -4.21 -12.93
C LYS A 316 -7.99 -5.39 -13.23
N TYR A 317 -9.05 -5.54 -12.46
CA TYR A 317 -10.01 -6.64 -12.62
C TYR A 317 -11.25 -6.27 -13.43
N GLN A 318 -11.29 -5.07 -14.02
CA GLN A 318 -12.38 -4.59 -14.88
C GLN A 318 -13.76 -4.79 -14.26
N LEU A 319 -13.91 -4.44 -12.98
CA LEU A 319 -15.14 -4.69 -12.21
C LEU A 319 -16.35 -3.86 -12.68
N GLY A 320 -16.15 -2.95 -13.63
CA GLY A 320 -17.20 -2.21 -14.31
C GLY A 320 -16.60 -1.17 -15.26
N THR A 321 -17.12 0.06 -15.23
CA THR A 321 -16.79 1.08 -16.24
C THR A 321 -15.75 2.08 -15.75
N ASP A 322 -14.86 2.52 -16.65
CA ASP A 322 -13.82 3.52 -16.35
C ASP A 322 -14.37 4.92 -16.03
N THR A 323 -15.65 5.18 -16.31
CA THR A 323 -16.31 6.48 -16.12
C THR A 323 -16.72 6.76 -14.67
N LEU A 324 -16.58 5.81 -13.75
CA LEU A 324 -16.91 6.00 -12.34
C LEU A 324 -15.86 6.88 -11.64
N SER A 325 -16.32 7.67 -10.66
CA SER A 325 -15.41 8.43 -9.81
C SER A 325 -14.51 7.49 -8.98
N PRO A 326 -13.31 7.94 -8.55
CA PRO A 326 -12.46 7.16 -7.66
C PRO A 326 -13.19 6.70 -6.38
N TYR A 327 -14.08 7.54 -5.85
CA TYR A 327 -14.94 7.20 -4.71
C TYR A 327 -15.85 6.00 -5.00
N ALA A 328 -16.53 6.01 -6.15
CA ALA A 328 -17.44 4.93 -6.55
C ALA A 328 -16.69 3.63 -6.89
N LYS A 329 -15.51 3.73 -7.52
CA LYS A 329 -14.64 2.55 -7.75
C LYS A 329 -14.22 1.91 -6.44
N ALA A 330 -13.76 2.71 -5.48
CA ALA A 330 -13.36 2.22 -4.16
C ALA A 330 -14.53 1.60 -3.38
N ASP A 331 -15.68 2.27 -3.33
CA ASP A 331 -16.89 1.73 -2.70
C ASP A 331 -17.32 0.41 -3.35
N ALA A 332 -17.24 0.28 -4.67
CA ALA A 332 -17.57 -0.96 -5.35
C ALA A 332 -16.67 -2.12 -4.93
N VAL A 333 -15.35 -1.91 -4.77
CA VAL A 333 -14.43 -2.95 -4.29
C VAL A 333 -14.71 -3.30 -2.83
N ILE A 334 -14.93 -2.30 -1.98
CA ILE A 334 -15.26 -2.49 -0.55
C ILE A 334 -16.59 -3.23 -0.37
N GLU A 335 -17.62 -2.93 -1.16
CA GLU A 335 -18.91 -3.64 -1.11
C GLU A 335 -18.84 -5.03 -1.75
N ALA A 336 -18.09 -5.19 -2.84
CA ALA A 336 -17.83 -6.51 -3.42
C ALA A 336 -17.09 -7.39 -2.44
N SER A 337 -16.23 -6.78 -1.62
CA SER A 337 -15.55 -7.47 -0.55
C SER A 337 -16.59 -8.10 0.38
N ARG A 338 -17.50 -7.34 0.99
CA ARG A 338 -18.51 -7.80 1.97
C ARG A 338 -19.07 -9.22 1.76
N LYS A 339 -19.40 -9.60 0.51
CA LYS A 339 -19.91 -10.94 0.14
C LYS A 339 -18.94 -12.10 0.41
N LEU A 340 -17.63 -11.89 0.30
CA LEU A 340 -16.64 -12.92 0.61
C LEU A 340 -16.73 -13.36 2.07
N TRP A 341 -17.07 -12.46 2.99
CA TRP A 341 -17.12 -12.73 4.42
C TRP A 341 -18.49 -13.22 4.92
N GLU A 342 -19.53 -13.17 4.08
CA GLU A 342 -20.78 -13.90 4.33
C GLU A 342 -20.58 -15.43 4.28
N LEU A 343 -19.50 -15.90 3.64
CA LEU A 343 -19.16 -17.32 3.50
C LEU A 343 -18.61 -17.95 4.79
N ASP A 344 -18.09 -17.14 5.72
CA ASP A 344 -17.45 -17.60 6.97
C ASP A 344 -18.29 -17.31 8.23
N SER A 345 -19.50 -16.75 8.09
CA SER A 345 -20.37 -16.52 9.24
C SER A 345 -21.07 -17.82 9.66
N ASP A 346 -20.40 -18.66 10.44
CA ASP A 346 -21.11 -19.61 11.27
C ASP A 346 -21.84 -18.83 12.38
N GLY A 347 -23.06 -19.25 12.74
CA GLY A 347 -23.87 -18.55 13.74
C GLY A 347 -23.30 -18.63 15.17
N SER A 348 -22.01 -18.94 15.34
CA SER A 348 -21.33 -18.98 16.62
C SER A 348 -21.01 -17.57 17.12
N THR A 349 -20.79 -17.43 18.44
CA THR A 349 -20.31 -16.18 19.03
C THR A 349 -19.03 -15.67 18.35
N MET A 350 -18.11 -16.57 18.03
CA MET A 350 -16.84 -16.22 17.40
C MET A 350 -17.05 -15.74 15.95
N GLY A 351 -17.84 -16.48 15.17
CA GLY A 351 -18.19 -16.11 13.79
C GLY A 351 -18.91 -14.77 13.70
N MET A 352 -19.80 -14.46 14.65
CA MET A 352 -20.45 -13.15 14.73
C MET A 352 -19.47 -12.02 15.05
N ASN A 353 -18.52 -12.22 15.98
CA ASN A 353 -17.50 -11.21 16.30
C ASN A 353 -16.63 -10.88 15.09
N VAL A 354 -16.13 -11.91 14.40
CA VAL A 354 -15.31 -11.74 13.19
C VAL A 354 -16.10 -10.98 12.13
N LYS A 355 -17.33 -11.41 11.84
CA LYS A 355 -18.23 -10.72 10.89
C LYS A 355 -18.42 -9.25 11.24
N ASN A 356 -18.69 -8.94 12.50
CA ASN A 356 -18.91 -7.58 12.93
C ASN A 356 -17.62 -6.74 12.84
N GLY A 357 -16.44 -7.31 13.11
CA GLY A 357 -15.17 -6.60 12.98
C GLY A 357 -14.79 -6.27 11.53
N ILE A 358 -15.11 -7.18 10.60
CA ILE A 358 -14.97 -6.91 9.15
C ILE A 358 -15.92 -5.80 8.73
N GLU A 359 -17.17 -5.85 9.20
CA GLU A 359 -18.15 -4.81 8.90
C GLU A 359 -17.72 -3.46 9.49
N TYR A 360 -17.14 -3.43 10.69
CA TYR A 360 -16.54 -2.24 11.28
C TYR A 360 -15.43 -1.67 10.40
N THR A 361 -14.53 -2.53 9.93
CA THR A 361 -13.44 -2.17 9.02
C THR A 361 -13.96 -1.52 7.73
N ARG A 362 -15.03 -2.10 7.15
CA ARG A 362 -15.73 -1.58 5.98
C ARG A 362 -16.31 -0.19 6.25
N LEU A 363 -17.06 -0.05 7.34
CA LEU A 363 -17.71 1.19 7.75
C LEU A 363 -16.68 2.28 8.07
N ALA A 364 -15.55 1.94 8.72
CA ALA A 364 -14.47 2.87 9.01
C ALA A 364 -13.93 3.50 7.73
N PHE A 365 -13.61 2.70 6.70
CA PHE A 365 -13.20 3.24 5.41
C PHE A 365 -14.29 4.13 4.80
N GLN A 366 -15.56 3.70 4.82
CA GLN A 366 -16.68 4.48 4.29
C GLN A 366 -16.84 5.84 5.01
N GLN A 367 -16.61 5.92 6.31
CA GLN A 367 -16.66 7.19 7.05
C GLN A 367 -15.66 8.21 6.50
N PHE A 368 -14.42 7.79 6.24
CA PHE A 368 -13.41 8.66 5.63
C PHE A 368 -13.70 8.92 4.15
N ASN A 369 -14.26 7.95 3.44
CA ASN A 369 -14.65 8.09 2.04
C ASN A 369 -15.77 9.11 1.84
N GLU A 370 -16.77 9.14 2.73
CA GLU A 370 -17.85 10.12 2.74
C GLU A 370 -17.37 11.51 3.16
N TYR A 371 -16.51 11.59 4.20
CA TYR A 371 -15.89 12.86 4.60
C TYR A 371 -15.10 13.51 3.45
N ALA A 372 -14.27 12.72 2.74
CA ALA A 372 -13.49 13.23 1.62
C ALA A 372 -14.39 13.79 0.51
N GLN A 373 -15.50 13.11 0.20
CA GLN A 373 -16.48 13.59 -0.78
C GLN A 373 -17.18 14.89 -0.36
N LEU A 374 -17.58 15.03 0.91
CA LEU A 374 -18.14 16.28 1.42
C LEU A 374 -17.10 17.42 1.40
N SER A 375 -15.85 17.10 1.72
CA SER A 375 -14.73 18.05 1.67
C SER A 375 -14.49 18.57 0.25
N ASP A 376 -14.65 17.73 -0.77
CA ASP A 376 -14.54 18.14 -2.18
C ASP A 376 -15.66 19.11 -2.61
N LEU A 377 -16.84 19.06 -1.96
CA LEU A 377 -17.94 19.99 -2.21
C LEU A 377 -17.75 21.35 -1.51
N CYS A 378 -16.84 21.44 -0.55
CA CYS A 378 -16.53 22.69 0.15
C CYS A 378 -15.74 23.65 -0.78
N LYS A 379 -16.33 24.81 -1.06
CA LYS A 379 -15.79 25.85 -1.95
C LYS A 379 -14.78 26.77 -1.26
N THR A 380 -14.84 26.89 0.06
CA THR A 380 -13.97 27.78 0.85
C THR A 380 -13.15 27.01 1.88
N SER A 381 -12.01 27.58 2.28
CA SER A 381 -11.21 27.02 3.38
C SER A 381 -11.98 27.03 4.70
N SER A 382 -12.87 28.02 4.90
CA SER A 382 -13.77 28.10 6.06
C SER A 382 -14.69 26.87 6.14
N GLN A 383 -15.35 26.52 5.03
CA GLN A 383 -16.21 25.33 4.93
C GLN A 383 -15.44 24.05 5.27
N LYS A 384 -14.22 23.88 4.76
CA LYS A 384 -13.37 22.71 5.04
C LYS A 384 -12.98 22.62 6.51
N VAL A 385 -12.65 23.74 7.15
CA VAL A 385 -12.32 23.79 8.58
C VAL A 385 -13.53 23.43 9.44
N LEU A 386 -14.71 23.94 9.09
CA LEU A 386 -15.93 23.64 9.82
C LEU A 386 -16.36 22.18 9.66
N LEU A 387 -16.25 21.61 8.46
CA LEU A 387 -16.47 20.18 8.22
C LEU A 387 -15.50 19.31 9.03
N ARG A 388 -14.23 19.73 9.11
CA ARG A 388 -13.24 19.04 9.95
C ARG A 388 -13.61 19.09 11.43
N ASN A 389 -14.10 20.22 11.92
CA ASN A 389 -14.52 20.36 13.31
C ASN A 389 -15.72 19.46 13.62
N GLU A 390 -16.66 19.38 12.68
CA GLU A 390 -17.82 18.49 12.74
C GLU A 390 -17.38 17.02 12.91
N ILE A 391 -16.58 16.47 11.99
CA ILE A 391 -16.18 15.05 12.07
C ILE A 391 -15.34 14.76 13.32
N THR A 392 -14.53 15.72 13.77
CA THR A 392 -13.72 15.57 14.99
C THR A 392 -14.61 15.52 16.23
N ALA A 393 -15.67 16.33 16.27
CA ALA A 393 -16.66 16.30 17.34
C ALA A 393 -17.54 15.03 17.27
N TRP A 394 -17.88 14.57 16.06
CA TRP A 394 -18.56 13.29 15.86
C TRP A 394 -17.74 12.13 16.40
N LEU A 395 -16.44 12.04 16.08
CA LEU A 395 -15.58 10.95 16.57
C LEU A 395 -15.57 10.89 18.11
N ALA A 396 -15.51 12.04 18.78
CA ALA A 396 -15.60 12.10 20.25
C ALA A 396 -16.98 11.65 20.77
N LEU A 397 -18.07 12.00 20.09
CA LEU A 397 -19.42 11.54 20.43
C LEU A 397 -19.58 10.03 20.20
N LYS A 398 -19.12 9.52 19.05
CA LYS A 398 -19.09 8.10 18.71
C LYS A 398 -18.38 7.30 19.81
N ASP A 399 -17.18 7.73 20.22
CA ASP A 399 -16.42 7.04 21.27
C ASP A 399 -17.18 7.00 22.60
N LEU A 400 -17.80 8.12 23.00
CA LEU A 400 -18.64 8.13 24.21
C LEU A 400 -19.85 7.21 24.08
N LEU A 401 -20.55 7.23 22.93
CA LEU A 401 -21.74 6.41 22.69
C LEU A 401 -21.38 4.92 22.66
N SER A 402 -20.28 4.54 22.01
CA SER A 402 -19.77 3.16 22.01
C SER A 402 -19.47 2.68 23.43
N ASN A 403 -18.89 3.53 24.28
CA ASN A 403 -18.60 3.19 25.67
C ASN A 403 -19.88 3.06 26.52
N ILE A 404 -20.83 4.00 26.38
CA ILE A 404 -22.13 3.92 27.08
C ILE A 404 -22.91 2.67 26.65
N TYR A 405 -22.97 2.41 25.34
CA TYR A 405 -23.59 1.21 24.80
C TYR A 405 -22.93 -0.04 25.38
N SER A 406 -21.60 -0.05 25.42
CA SER A 406 -20.83 -1.17 25.95
C SER A 406 -21.16 -1.48 27.39
N ASP A 407 -21.13 -0.47 28.26
CA ASP A 407 -21.48 -0.64 29.67
C ASP A 407 -22.88 -1.22 29.82
N TYR A 408 -23.86 -0.76 29.03
CA TYR A 408 -25.24 -1.22 29.15
C TYR A 408 -25.42 -2.66 28.67
N ILE A 409 -24.69 -3.08 27.63
CA ILE A 409 -24.67 -4.48 27.20
C ILE A 409 -24.04 -5.36 28.28
N TYR A 410 -22.92 -4.94 28.88
CA TYR A 410 -22.32 -5.69 30.00
C TYR A 410 -23.28 -5.79 31.20
N LEU A 411 -23.99 -4.72 31.55
CA LEU A 411 -25.01 -4.74 32.62
C LEU A 411 -26.18 -5.67 32.29
N LYS A 412 -26.62 -5.70 31.02
CA LYS A 412 -27.75 -6.54 30.57
C LYS A 412 -27.40 -8.03 30.47
N TYR A 413 -26.19 -8.34 30.01
CA TYR A 413 -25.72 -9.68 29.72
C TYR A 413 -24.55 -10.06 30.64
N TRP A 414 -24.63 -9.69 31.91
CA TRP A 414 -23.57 -9.90 32.90
C TRP A 414 -23.09 -11.37 32.91
N GLY A 415 -21.78 -11.58 32.71
CA GLY A 415 -21.16 -12.91 32.61
C GLY A 415 -21.53 -13.73 31.36
N GLY A 416 -22.27 -13.17 30.41
CA GLY A 416 -22.75 -13.86 29.20
C GLY A 416 -21.75 -13.84 28.04
N SER A 417 -21.64 -14.95 27.32
CA SER A 417 -20.79 -15.06 26.13
C SER A 417 -21.33 -14.32 24.90
N ILE A 418 -22.62 -13.98 24.88
CA ILE A 418 -23.26 -13.25 23.77
C ILE A 418 -22.90 -11.76 23.74
N THR A 419 -22.24 -11.24 24.78
CA THR A 419 -21.89 -9.84 24.95
C THR A 419 -21.05 -9.31 23.78
N GLY A 420 -19.96 -10.00 23.40
CA GLY A 420 -19.08 -9.56 22.31
C GLY A 420 -19.81 -9.28 20.98
N PRO A 421 -20.61 -10.23 20.46
CA PRO A 421 -21.36 -10.01 19.23
C PRO A 421 -22.36 -8.86 19.28
N ILE A 422 -23.00 -8.62 20.43
CA ILE A 422 -23.97 -7.53 20.58
C ILE A 422 -23.24 -6.18 20.64
N LEU A 423 -22.11 -6.11 21.37
CA LEU A 423 -21.26 -4.92 21.46
C LEU A 423 -20.83 -4.45 20.07
N SER A 424 -20.15 -5.33 19.34
CA SER A 424 -19.59 -5.02 18.02
C SER A 424 -20.66 -4.68 16.98
N LYS A 425 -21.86 -5.28 17.09
CA LYS A 425 -23.00 -4.89 16.25
C LYS A 425 -23.48 -3.47 16.55
N GLY A 426 -23.60 -3.10 17.83
CA GLY A 426 -24.00 -1.75 18.23
C GLY A 426 -23.00 -0.69 17.79
N GLU A 427 -21.70 -0.97 17.87
CA GLU A 427 -20.65 -0.08 17.36
C GLU A 427 -20.80 0.19 15.85
N ASN A 428 -21.10 -0.86 15.07
CA ASN A 428 -21.39 -0.73 13.65
C ASN A 428 -22.61 0.16 13.38
N GLU A 429 -23.70 -0.02 14.13
CA GLU A 429 -24.91 0.79 13.99
C GLU A 429 -24.69 2.27 14.35
N ILE A 430 -23.88 2.56 15.39
CA ILE A 430 -23.48 3.93 15.74
C ILE A 430 -22.69 4.57 14.60
N LEU A 431 -21.67 3.88 14.07
CA LEU A 431 -20.83 4.40 12.99
C LEU A 431 -21.63 4.60 11.69
N GLU A 432 -22.50 3.65 11.35
CA GLU A 432 -23.35 3.70 10.16
C GLU A 432 -24.33 4.89 10.20
N SER A 433 -24.79 5.29 11.39
CA SER A 433 -25.72 6.42 11.53
C SER A 433 -25.18 7.75 10.97
N HIS A 434 -23.89 8.02 11.17
CA HIS A 434 -23.23 9.22 10.67
C HIS A 434 -22.78 9.11 9.22
N ILE A 435 -22.38 7.91 8.78
CA ILE A 435 -22.15 7.64 7.35
C ILE A 435 -23.44 7.91 6.55
N SER A 436 -24.59 7.47 7.08
CA SER A 436 -25.91 7.71 6.48
C SER A 436 -26.28 9.19 6.45
N LEU A 437 -25.98 9.94 7.52
CA LEU A 437 -26.11 11.41 7.57
C LEU A 437 -25.31 12.04 6.42
N ASN A 438 -23.99 11.80 6.38
CA ASN A 438 -23.08 12.40 5.38
C ASN A 438 -23.49 12.08 3.95
N ARG A 439 -23.97 10.85 3.69
CA ARG A 439 -24.46 10.42 2.37
C ARG A 439 -25.65 11.26 1.92
N LYS A 440 -26.63 11.47 2.80
CA LYS A 440 -27.82 12.27 2.48
C LYS A 440 -27.45 13.73 2.23
N GLU A 441 -26.55 14.29 3.02
CA GLU A 441 -26.07 15.66 2.84
C GLU A 441 -25.33 15.85 1.53
N ARG A 442 -24.42 14.92 1.19
CA ARG A 442 -23.74 14.91 -0.10
C ARG A 442 -24.75 14.84 -1.25
N MET A 443 -25.84 14.07 -1.12
CA MET A 443 -26.89 14.02 -2.14
C MET A 443 -27.62 15.36 -2.29
N ILE A 444 -27.92 16.04 -1.17
CA ILE A 444 -28.55 17.37 -1.18
C ILE A 444 -27.63 18.41 -1.82
N LEU A 445 -26.36 18.45 -1.42
CA LEU A 445 -25.37 19.40 -1.95
C LEU A 445 -25.05 19.20 -3.44
N ASN A 446 -25.34 18.03 -4.00
CA ASN A 446 -25.17 17.73 -5.43
C ASN A 446 -26.45 17.94 -6.26
N ASP A 447 -27.51 18.55 -5.71
CA ASP A 447 -28.83 18.71 -6.34
C ASP A 447 -29.46 17.37 -6.78
N LYS A 448 -29.09 16.27 -6.12
CA LYS A 448 -29.59 14.90 -6.39
C LYS A 448 -30.66 14.44 -5.41
N TYR A 449 -31.06 15.28 -4.46
CA TYR A 449 -32.09 14.97 -3.49
C TYR A 449 -33.45 15.50 -3.95
N ASP A 450 -34.45 14.62 -4.04
CA ASP A 450 -35.81 15.04 -4.37
C ASP A 450 -36.39 15.85 -3.20
N SER A 451 -36.65 17.13 -3.46
CA SER A 451 -37.18 18.12 -2.50
C SER A 451 -38.50 17.72 -1.81
N GLY A 452 -39.11 16.61 -2.23
CA GLY A 452 -40.36 16.06 -1.70
C GLY A 452 -40.25 15.28 -0.39
N ASP A 453 -39.07 14.82 0.05
CA ASP A 453 -38.93 14.06 1.29
C ASP A 453 -38.42 14.93 2.46
N ASN A 454 -39.25 15.91 2.83
CA ASN A 454 -39.02 16.81 3.97
C ASN A 454 -39.50 16.19 5.31
N LYS A 455 -39.53 14.85 5.39
CA LYS A 455 -39.98 14.09 6.56
C LYS A 455 -38.82 13.92 7.53
N GLY A 456 -38.97 14.49 8.72
CA GLY A 456 -38.03 14.29 9.82
C GLY A 456 -38.36 15.20 11.00
N VAL A 457 -37.64 14.98 12.08
CA VAL A 457 -37.80 15.71 13.33
C VAL A 457 -36.65 16.71 13.45
N TYR A 458 -36.95 17.95 13.82
CA TYR A 458 -35.92 18.97 14.04
C TYR A 458 -35.01 18.62 15.22
N ILE A 459 -33.74 19.05 15.16
CA ILE A 459 -32.72 18.77 16.19
C ILE A 459 -33.23 19.14 17.58
N GLU A 460 -33.89 20.28 17.72
CA GLU A 460 -34.40 20.80 19.00
C GLU A 460 -35.42 19.87 19.66
N CYS A 461 -36.16 19.10 18.85
CA CYS A 461 -37.11 18.10 19.33
C CYS A 461 -36.42 16.78 19.75
N ALA A 462 -35.24 16.47 19.21
CA ALA A 462 -34.52 15.22 19.41
C ALA A 462 -33.28 15.33 20.32
N GLN A 463 -32.73 16.53 20.55
CA GLN A 463 -31.46 16.75 21.25
C GLN A 463 -31.43 16.17 22.67
N TYR A 464 -32.58 16.16 23.37
CA TYR A 464 -32.69 15.58 24.70
C TYR A 464 -33.13 14.11 24.69
N LEU A 465 -33.58 13.59 23.55
CA LEU A 465 -34.11 12.24 23.44
C LEU A 465 -33.03 11.21 23.77
N LEU A 466 -31.84 11.37 23.18
CA LEU A 466 -30.71 10.46 23.39
C LEU A 466 -30.35 10.35 24.87
N PHE A 467 -30.11 11.49 25.53
CA PHE A 467 -29.80 11.52 26.96
C PHE A 467 -30.92 10.93 27.83
N ASN A 468 -32.18 11.27 27.53
CA ASN A 468 -33.31 10.76 28.30
C ASN A 468 -33.48 9.24 28.15
N CYS A 469 -33.36 8.72 26.93
CA CYS A 469 -33.38 7.29 26.63
C CYS A 469 -32.24 6.56 27.34
N SER A 470 -31.01 7.08 27.25
CA SER A 470 -29.85 6.50 27.95
C SER A 470 -30.05 6.47 29.46
N ARG A 471 -30.52 7.58 30.05
CA ARG A 471 -30.81 7.68 31.49
C ARG A 471 -31.90 6.70 31.94
N LEU A 472 -32.95 6.51 31.14
CA LEU A 472 -34.01 5.55 31.44
C LEU A 472 -33.53 4.10 31.31
N ALA A 473 -32.68 3.80 30.33
CA ALA A 473 -32.07 2.48 30.17
C ALA A 473 -31.19 2.12 31.39
N LEU A 474 -30.30 3.03 31.81
CA LEU A 474 -29.42 2.78 32.97
C LEU A 474 -30.19 2.55 34.28
N LYS A 475 -31.28 3.30 34.49
CA LYS A 475 -32.13 3.17 35.69
C LYS A 475 -32.69 1.76 35.90
N LYS A 476 -32.87 0.97 34.83
CA LYS A 476 -33.35 -0.42 34.94
C LYS A 476 -32.37 -1.30 35.72
N TYR A 477 -31.07 -0.98 35.68
CA TYR A 477 -29.99 -1.77 36.27
C TYR A 477 -29.61 -1.28 37.68
N CYS A 478 -29.81 0.02 37.98
CA CYS A 478 -29.54 0.57 39.31
C CYS A 478 -30.43 -0.01 40.44
N SER A 479 -31.51 -0.70 40.10
CA SER A 479 -32.39 -1.39 41.06
C SER A 479 -32.19 -2.90 41.10
N ALA A 480 -31.19 -3.44 40.41
CA ALA A 480 -30.89 -4.87 40.42
C ALA A 480 -30.30 -5.28 41.78
N ASP A 481 -30.80 -6.39 42.34
CA ASP A 481 -30.34 -6.95 43.62
C ASP A 481 -29.06 -7.80 43.40
N GLU A 482 -28.04 -7.18 42.79
CA GLU A 482 -26.80 -7.82 42.38
C GLU A 482 -25.65 -7.36 43.30
N ASN A 483 -25.25 -8.25 44.22
CA ASN A 483 -24.24 -8.02 45.27
C ASN A 483 -22.79 -8.15 44.77
N ASP A 484 -22.54 -7.92 43.47
CA ASP A 484 -21.21 -7.99 42.88
C ASP A 484 -20.58 -6.60 42.83
N GLU A 485 -19.40 -6.44 43.44
CA GLU A 485 -18.67 -5.17 43.52
C GLU A 485 -18.28 -4.65 42.12
N SER A 486 -17.96 -5.55 41.19
CA SER A 486 -17.63 -5.19 39.80
C SER A 486 -18.87 -4.73 39.04
N TYR A 487 -20.05 -5.29 39.35
CA TYR A 487 -21.32 -4.84 38.78
C TYR A 487 -21.66 -3.42 39.22
N GLN A 488 -21.49 -3.12 40.51
CA GLN A 488 -21.71 -1.77 41.05
C GLN A 488 -20.71 -0.77 40.49
N GLN A 489 -19.44 -1.15 40.35
CA GLN A 489 -18.43 -0.29 39.72
C GLN A 489 -18.77 0.00 38.25
N LEU A 490 -19.30 -0.97 37.50
CA LEU A 490 -19.76 -0.73 36.13
C LEU A 490 -20.95 0.23 36.08
N ILE A 491 -21.87 0.19 37.06
CA ILE A 491 -22.95 1.18 37.16
C ILE A 491 -22.37 2.58 37.38
N ASP A 492 -21.40 2.74 38.29
CA ASP A 492 -20.78 4.03 38.59
C ASP A 492 -20.05 4.60 37.36
N ASP A 493 -19.29 3.76 36.66
CA ASP A 493 -18.62 4.12 35.40
C ASP A 493 -19.63 4.54 34.33
N ALA A 494 -20.73 3.78 34.19
CA ALA A 494 -21.80 4.09 33.24
C ALA A 494 -22.49 5.43 33.57
N GLN A 495 -22.70 5.73 34.85
CA GLN A 495 -23.25 7.01 35.31
C GLN A 495 -22.30 8.17 34.98
N LEU A 496 -20.99 7.99 35.21
CA LEU A 496 -19.98 8.98 34.90
C LEU A 496 -19.96 9.29 33.40
N LYS A 497 -19.91 8.27 32.54
CA LYS A 497 -19.94 8.44 31.08
C LYS A 497 -21.24 9.10 30.61
N LEU A 498 -22.39 8.67 31.16
CA LEU A 498 -23.68 9.29 30.84
C LEU A 498 -23.73 10.77 31.24
N SER A 499 -23.06 11.18 32.32
CA SER A 499 -23.01 12.59 32.74
C SER A 499 -22.29 13.50 31.74
N MET A 500 -21.37 12.93 30.95
CA MET A 500 -20.62 13.65 29.90
C MET A 500 -21.42 13.79 28.60
N LEU A 501 -22.45 12.97 28.39
CA LEU A 501 -23.20 12.90 27.12
C LEU A 501 -23.79 14.24 26.68
N PRO A 502 -24.48 15.03 27.53
CA PRO A 502 -25.03 16.32 27.10
C PRO A 502 -23.95 17.29 26.59
N LEU A 503 -22.78 17.31 27.24
CA LEU A 503 -21.69 18.21 26.87
C LEU A 503 -21.10 17.84 25.50
N ILE A 504 -20.80 16.55 25.29
CA ILE A 504 -20.19 16.07 24.05
C ILE A 504 -21.20 16.13 22.89
N LEU A 505 -22.46 15.77 23.14
CA LEU A 505 -23.55 15.86 22.17
C LEU A 505 -23.75 17.30 21.69
N ASN A 506 -23.86 18.26 22.61
CA ASN A 506 -24.03 19.68 22.27
C ASN A 506 -22.82 20.23 21.50
N LYS A 507 -21.61 19.75 21.78
CA LYS A 507 -20.41 20.13 21.04
C LYS A 507 -20.47 19.65 19.58
N TRP A 508 -20.93 18.42 19.35
CA TRP A 508 -21.13 17.91 18.00
C TRP A 508 -22.23 18.69 17.26
N ILE A 509 -23.41 18.87 17.87
CA ILE A 509 -24.52 19.65 17.29
C ILE A 509 -24.07 21.07 16.94
N ALA A 510 -23.35 21.76 17.82
CA ALA A 510 -22.87 23.11 17.53
C ALA A 510 -21.84 23.15 16.39
N SER A 511 -20.96 22.16 16.30
CA SER A 511 -19.96 22.06 15.21
C SER A 511 -20.66 21.77 13.88
N TYR A 512 -21.68 20.92 13.92
CA TYR A 512 -22.55 20.61 12.81
C TYR A 512 -23.29 21.84 12.30
N GLU A 513 -24.03 22.54 13.18
CA GLU A 513 -24.80 23.73 12.82
C GLU A 513 -23.89 24.82 12.22
N ALA A 514 -22.68 25.00 12.77
CA ALA A 514 -21.71 25.93 12.24
C ALA A 514 -21.33 25.59 10.79
N TRP A 515 -21.03 24.32 10.50
CA TRP A 515 -20.75 23.87 9.13
C TRP A 515 -21.97 24.01 8.22
N ALA A 516 -23.14 23.56 8.65
CA ALA A 516 -24.36 23.60 7.85
C ALA A 516 -24.78 25.04 7.48
N ASN A 517 -24.64 25.98 8.42
CA ASN A 517 -24.87 27.41 8.18
C ASN A 517 -23.93 27.98 7.10
N GLU A 518 -22.65 27.57 7.11
CA GLU A 518 -21.67 28.03 6.12
C GLU A 518 -21.91 27.41 4.73
N MET A 519 -22.55 26.23 4.66
CA MET A 519 -22.92 25.59 3.40
C MET A 519 -24.21 26.17 2.79
N ASP A 520 -25.10 26.74 3.60
CA ASP A 520 -26.44 27.19 3.19
C ASP A 520 -26.46 28.52 2.41
N THR A 521 -25.90 28.49 1.20
CA THR A 521 -25.85 29.65 0.29
C THR A 521 -27.20 29.97 -0.38
N TYR A 522 -28.17 29.05 -0.35
CA TYR A 522 -29.50 29.19 -0.94
C TYR A 522 -30.62 28.55 -0.07
N TYR A 523 -30.77 28.99 1.18
CA TYR A 523 -31.98 28.85 2.03
C TYR A 523 -32.67 27.46 2.18
N TYR A 524 -32.01 26.36 1.83
CA TYR A 524 -32.66 25.04 1.74
C TYR A 524 -31.83 23.91 2.35
N PHE A 525 -30.50 24.02 2.33
CA PHE A 525 -29.63 22.95 2.82
C PHE A 525 -29.85 22.74 4.31
N LYS A 526 -29.74 23.82 5.11
CA LYS A 526 -29.82 23.74 6.56
C LYS A 526 -31.13 23.12 7.06
N ASN A 527 -32.27 23.58 6.54
CA ASN A 527 -33.57 23.12 7.02
C ASN A 527 -33.80 21.62 6.80
N VAL A 528 -33.32 21.08 5.68
CA VAL A 528 -33.38 19.63 5.41
C VAL A 528 -32.35 18.90 6.27
N SER A 529 -31.13 19.44 6.38
CA SER A 529 -30.04 18.92 7.22
C SER A 529 -30.45 18.75 8.69
N ASP A 530 -31.07 19.77 9.29
CA ASP A 530 -31.52 19.75 10.68
C ASP A 530 -32.47 18.57 10.95
N LYS A 531 -33.34 18.25 9.99
CA LYS A 531 -34.24 17.10 10.09
C LYS A 531 -33.54 15.76 9.95
N ILE A 532 -32.48 15.69 9.14
CA ILE A 532 -31.68 14.49 8.99
C ILE A 532 -30.91 14.22 10.29
N VAL A 533 -30.31 15.24 10.90
CA VAL A 533 -29.65 15.11 12.20
C VAL A 533 -30.63 14.69 13.29
N GLY A 534 -31.81 15.31 13.36
CA GLY A 534 -32.82 14.90 14.34
C GLY A 534 -33.27 13.45 14.14
N ASN A 535 -33.38 12.97 12.90
CA ASN A 535 -33.60 11.54 12.62
C ASN A 535 -32.42 10.66 13.06
N THR A 536 -31.17 11.08 12.83
CA THR A 536 -29.98 10.37 13.32
C THR A 536 -29.98 10.25 14.85
N LEU A 537 -30.34 11.33 15.56
CA LEU A 537 -30.51 11.31 17.02
C LEU A 537 -31.61 10.34 17.47
N ILE A 538 -32.71 10.24 16.72
CA ILE A 538 -33.77 9.26 16.99
C ILE A 538 -33.27 7.83 16.81
N GLU A 539 -32.53 7.52 15.75
CA GLU A 539 -31.98 6.17 15.54
C GLU A 539 -30.97 5.79 16.63
N LEU A 540 -30.07 6.70 17.00
CA LEU A 540 -29.16 6.49 18.14
C LEU A 540 -29.93 6.29 19.47
N SER A 541 -31.01 7.05 19.68
CA SER A 541 -31.86 6.90 20.88
C SER A 541 -32.55 5.54 20.91
N LYS A 542 -33.05 5.07 19.76
CA LYS A 542 -33.68 3.75 19.62
C LYS A 542 -32.69 2.65 19.93
N LEU A 543 -31.47 2.73 19.37
CA LEU A 543 -30.39 1.77 19.62
C LEU A 543 -30.14 1.60 21.11
N ILE A 544 -29.91 2.70 21.84
CA ILE A 544 -29.67 2.62 23.29
C ILE A 544 -30.91 2.13 24.05
N SER A 545 -32.11 2.57 23.67
CA SER A 545 -33.35 2.16 24.34
C SER A 545 -33.73 0.70 24.15
N SER A 546 -33.19 0.05 23.10
CA SER A 546 -33.41 -1.37 22.81
C SER A 546 -32.68 -2.30 23.79
N ILE A 547 -31.74 -1.74 24.56
CA ILE A 547 -31.07 -2.40 25.68
C ILE A 547 -32.05 -2.47 26.86
#